data_AF-A0A068L5W5-F1
#
_entry.id   AF-A0A068L5W5-F1
#
_cell.length_a   1.000
_cell.length_b   1.000
_cell.length_c   1.000
_cell.angle_alpha   90.00
_cell.angle_beta   90.00
_cell.angle_gamma   90.00
#
_symmetry.space_group_name_H-M   'P 1'
#
loop_
_entity.id
_entity.type
_entity.pdbx_description
1 polymer ?
#
loop_
_entity_poly.entity_id
_entity_poly.type
_entity_poly.pdbx_seq_one_letter_code
_entity_poly.pdbx_strand_id
1 'polypeptide(L)' 'QSWDPTLVNPCTWFHVSCDSNNHVIRLDLGNSNVSGTLGPELGELKHLQY' A
#
# COMPACT_ATOMS: atom_id res chain seq x y z
N GLN A 1 1.68 11.47 9.07
CA GLN A 1 2.76 10.71 8.42
C GLN A 1 2.15 10.00 7.23
N SER A 2 2.54 10.39 6.02
CA SER A 2 1.93 10.03 4.74
C SER A 2 2.75 8.96 4.03
N TRP A 3 2.31 8.54 2.84
CA TRP A 3 3.10 7.74 1.92
C TRP A 3 4.31 8.55 1.47
N ASP A 4 5.44 8.28 2.11
CA ASP A 4 6.69 8.99 1.84
C ASP A 4 7.54 8.16 0.87
N PRO A 5 7.82 8.67 -0.35
CA PRO A 5 8.58 7.94 -1.35
C PRO A 5 10.05 7.73 -0.95
N THR A 6 10.54 8.40 0.10
CA THR A 6 11.89 8.21 0.63
C THR A 6 12.00 7.03 1.60
N LEU A 7 10.86 6.51 2.08
CA LEU A 7 10.84 5.34 2.95
C LEU A 7 10.91 4.06 2.11
N VAL A 8 11.99 3.30 2.33
CA VAL A 8 12.27 2.04 1.62
C VAL A 8 11.23 0.95 1.91
N ASN A 9 10.65 0.94 3.12
CA ASN A 9 9.70 -0.09 3.53
C ASN A 9 8.25 0.44 3.51
N PRO A 10 7.41 0.01 2.54
CA PRO A 10 6.02 0.43 2.44
C PRO A 10 5.15 -0.07 3.60
N CYS A 11 5.60 -1.06 4.37
CA CYS A 11 4.92 -1.52 5.59
C CYS A 11 4.91 -0.49 6.71
N THR A 12 5.71 0.57 6.60
CA THR A 12 5.71 1.71 7.53
C THR A 12 4.73 2.80 7.11
N TRP A 13 4.13 2.68 5.92
CA TRP A 13 3.21 3.68 5.40
C TRP A 13 1.84 3.56 6.06
N PHE A 14 1.19 4.72 6.21
CA PHE A 14 -0.16 4.76 6.76
C PHE A 14 -1.13 4.01 5.83
N HIS A 15 -2.05 3.26 6.43
CA HIS A 15 -3.03 2.41 5.73
C HIS A 15 -2.46 1.25 4.88
N VAL A 16 -1.19 0.91 5.06
CA VAL A 16 -0.59 -0.31 4.48
C VAL A 16 -0.46 -1.35 5.59
N SER A 17 -0.80 -2.60 5.31
CA SER A 17 -0.49 -3.72 6.20
C SER A 17 0.32 -4.77 5.46
N CYS A 18 1.29 -5.35 6.18
CA CYS A 18 2.17 -6.38 5.65
C CYS A 18 2.09 -7.68 6.45
N ASP A 19 2.48 -8.77 5.80
CA ASP A 19 2.73 -10.06 6.47
C ASP A 19 4.06 -10.04 7.26
N SER A 20 4.37 -11.17 7.90
CA SER A 20 5.63 -11.38 8.63
C SER A 20 6.89 -11.34 7.74
N ASN A 21 6.73 -11.44 6.42
CA ASN A 21 7.82 -11.39 5.44
C ASN A 21 7.97 -10.01 4.79
N ASN A 22 7.21 -8.99 5.25
CA ASN A 22 7.14 -7.65 4.69
C ASN A 22 6.48 -7.56 3.30
N HIS A 23 5.65 -8.52 2.92
CA HIS A 23 4.81 -8.37 1.74
C HIS A 23 3.56 -7.58 2.08
N VAL A 24 3.22 -6.60 1.24
CA VAL A 24 1.96 -5.85 1.37
C VAL A 24 0.78 -6.80 1.12
N ILE A 25 -0.06 -6.96 2.12
CA ILE A 25 -1.27 -7.81 2.08
C ILE A 25 -2.57 -6.99 2.07
N ARG A 26 -2.50 -5.72 2.49
CA ARG A 26 -3.64 -4.80 2.53
C ARG A 26 -3.21 -3.37 2.22
N LEU A 27 -4.03 -2.67 1.44
CA LEU A 27 -3.91 -1.26 1.15
C LEU A 27 -5.29 -0.59 1.32
N ASP A 28 -5.42 0.28 2.33
CA ASP A 28 -6.69 0.95 2.62
C ASP A 28 -6.71 2.38 2.05
N LEU A 29 -7.52 2.60 1.03
CA LEU A 29 -7.73 3.90 0.39
C LEU A 29 -9.11 4.48 0.73
N GLY A 30 -9.88 3.80 1.58
CA GLY A 30 -11.21 4.21 1.98
C GLY A 30 -11.17 5.55 2.72
N ASN A 31 -12.12 6.44 2.43
CA ASN A 31 -12.23 7.77 3.03
C ASN A 31 -11.00 8.70 2.84
N SER A 32 -10.04 8.33 1.98
CA SER A 32 -8.86 9.14 1.69
C SER A 32 -9.10 10.24 0.65
N ASN A 33 -10.34 10.39 0.15
CA ASN A 33 -10.71 11.29 -0.95
C ASN A 33 -9.79 11.17 -2.19
N VAL A 34 -9.18 9.99 -2.38
CA VAL A 34 -8.30 9.72 -3.51
C VAL A 34 -9.16 9.54 -4.76
N SER A 35 -8.80 10.25 -5.82
CA SER A 35 -9.47 10.20 -7.12
C SER A 35 -8.45 9.97 -8.23
N GLY A 36 -8.83 9.25 -9.28
CA GLY A 36 -7.96 8.95 -10.42
C GLY A 36 -7.98 7.48 -10.77
N THR A 37 -7.02 7.05 -11.60
CA THR A 37 -6.82 5.64 -11.95
C THR A 37 -5.78 5.00 -11.06
N LEU A 38 -6.06 3.77 -10.65
CA LEU A 38 -5.08 2.91 -10.02
C LEU A 38 -3.96 2.59 -11.02
N GLY A 39 -2.72 2.77 -10.61
CA GLY A 39 -1.55 2.45 -11.43
C GLY A 39 -1.35 0.94 -11.58
N PRO A 40 -0.79 0.47 -12.72
CA PRO A 40 -0.53 -0.96 -12.95
C PRO A 40 0.41 -1.58 -11.91
N GLU A 41 1.16 -0.77 -11.19
CA GLU A 41 2.09 -1.18 -10.13
C GLU A 41 1.36 -1.85 -8.95
N LEU A 42 0.07 -1.54 -8.73
CA LEU A 42 -0.72 -2.29 -7.75
C LEU A 42 -0.87 -3.77 -8.12
N GLY A 43 -0.79 -4.10 -9.41
CA GLY A 43 -0.76 -5.48 -9.90
C GLY A 43 0.53 -6.23 -9.52
N GLU A 44 1.58 -5.52 -9.09
CA GLU A 44 2.82 -6.13 -8.61
C GLU A 44 2.77 -6.53 -7.14
N LEU A 45 1.73 -6.12 -6.41
CA LEU A 45 1.46 -6.58 -5.04
C LEU A 45 0.86 -8.00 -5.08
N LYS A 46 1.69 -9.00 -5.41
CA LYS A 46 1.25 -10.40 -5.62
C LYS A 46 0.66 -11.06 -4.36
N HIS A 47 0.90 -10.50 -3.19
CA HIS A 47 0.43 -11.00 -1.90
C HIS A 47 -0.79 -10.24 -1.37
N LEU A 48 -1.36 -9.31 -2.14
CA LEU A 48 -2.53 -8.55 -1.73
C LEU A 48 -3.73 -9.49 -1.52
N GLN A 49 -4.42 -9.35 -0.38
CA GLN A 49 -5.50 -10.26 0.02
C GLN A 49 -6.86 -9.57 0.15
N TYR A 50 -6.91 -8.36 0.72
CA TYR A 50 -8.16 -7.70 1.13
C TYR A 50 -8.05 -6.18 1.25
#